data_AF-A0A6H1C8G0-F1
#
_entry.id   AF-A0A6H1C8G0-F1
#
_cell.length_a   1.000
_cell.length_b   1.000
_cell.length_c   1.000
_cell.angle_alpha   90.00
_cell.angle_beta   90.00
_cell.angle_gamma   90.00
#
_symmetry.space_group_name_H-M   'P 1'
#
loop_
_entity.id
_entity.type
_entity.pdbx_description
1 polymer ?
#
loop_
_entity_poly.entity_id
_entity_poly.type
_entity_poly.pdbx_seq_one_letter_code
_entity_poly.pdbx_strand_id
1 'polypeptide(L)' 'MTLDAEITQLYTECDGRPLLRPNDIVFDSHGGFYFTDTGRAEGRLVDLGGSYYAKSDDSAIVRVDSFKMPA' A
#
# COMPACT_ATOMS: atom_id res chain seq x y z
N MET A 1 -15.57 11.16 26.69
CA MET A 1 -15.09 9.92 26.05
C MET A 1 -13.72 10.24 25.50
N THR A 2 -12.66 9.89 26.24
CA THR A 2 -11.30 9.94 25.70
C THR A 2 -11.11 8.67 24.87
N LEU A 3 -10.83 8.86 23.58
CA LEU A 3 -10.38 7.78 22.72
C LEU A 3 -8.89 7.58 23.03
N ASP A 4 -8.58 6.64 23.90
CA ASP A 4 -7.20 6.17 24.08
C ASP A 4 -6.87 5.30 22.85
N ALA A 5 -6.53 5.96 21.74
CA ALA A 5 -6.19 5.29 20.48
C ALA A 5 -4.70 4.93 20.45
N GLU A 6 -4.40 3.67 20.13
CA GLU A 6 -3.04 3.19 19.87
C GLU A 6 -2.69 3.40 18.39
N ILE A 7 -1.44 3.80 18.11
CA ILE A 7 -0.91 3.89 16.75
C ILE A 7 -0.17 2.60 16.44
N THR A 8 -0.66 1.85 15.45
CA THR A 8 -0.04 0.61 14.98
C THR A 8 0.36 0.74 13.51
N GLN A 9 1.56 0.27 13.17
CA GLN A 9 2.00 0.14 11.79
C GLN A 9 1.52 -1.21 11.24
N LEU A 10 0.75 -1.19 10.15
CA LEU A 10 0.28 -2.42 9.49
C LEU A 10 1.33 -2.91 8.47
N TYR A 11 1.55 -2.16 7.40
CA TYR A 11 2.41 -2.59 6.29
C TYR A 11 3.59 -1.66 6.04
N THR A 12 4.75 -2.24 5.75
CA THR A 12 5.95 -1.53 5.25
C THR A 12 6.37 -1.98 3.85
N GLU A 13 5.87 -3.12 3.39
CA GLU A 13 6.22 -3.72 2.11
C GLU A 13 5.09 -4.59 1.56
N CYS A 14 5.17 -4.89 0.27
CA CYS A 14 4.30 -5.85 -0.43
C CYS A 14 5.17 -6.68 -1.37
N ASP A 15 5.08 -8.00 -1.30
CA ASP A 15 5.90 -8.93 -2.12
C ASP A 15 7.41 -8.62 -2.08
N GLY A 16 7.94 -8.28 -0.89
CA GLY A 16 9.34 -7.94 -0.67
C GLY A 16 9.77 -6.60 -1.27
N ARG A 17 8.83 -5.77 -1.72
CA ARG A 17 9.09 -4.40 -2.20
C ARG A 17 8.62 -3.38 -1.14
N PRO A 18 9.48 -2.46 -0.71
CA PRO A 18 9.11 -1.46 0.27
C PRO A 18 8.03 -0.51 -0.27
N LEU A 19 7.11 -0.12 0.59
CA LEU A 19 6.21 0.99 0.34
C LEU A 19 6.99 2.29 0.54
N LEU A 20 7.03 3.13 -0.50
CA LEU A 20 7.88 4.31 -0.54
C LEU A 20 7.12 5.55 -0.07
N ARG A 21 5.98 5.83 -0.70
CA ARG A 21 5.18 7.04 -0.45
C ARG A 21 3.68 6.72 -0.53
N PRO A 22 3.13 5.98 0.46
CA PRO A 22 1.69 5.84 0.63
C PRO A 22 1.03 7.21 0.72
N ASN A 23 -0.09 7.42 0.02
CA ASN A 23 -0.72 8.72 -0.03
C ASN A 23 -2.23 8.66 0.23
N ASP A 24 -3.01 8.23 -0.76
CA ASP A 24 -4.48 8.22 -0.67
C ASP A 24 -4.98 6.88 -0.14
N ILE A 25 -6.09 6.88 0.62
CA ILE A 25 -6.71 5.67 1.17
C ILE A 25 -8.24 5.72 1.02
N VAL A 26 -8.84 4.60 0.63
CA VAL A 26 -10.30 4.43 0.55
C VAL A 26 -10.70 3.06 1.10
N PHE A 27 -11.55 3.05 2.13
CA PHE A 27 -12.08 1.81 2.72
C PHE A 27 -13.29 1.28 1.93
N ASP A 28 -13.40 -0.03 1.83
CA ASP A 28 -14.57 -0.72 1.30
C ASP A 28 -15.51 -1.22 2.43
N SER A 29 -16.64 -1.79 2.04
CA SER A 29 -17.61 -2.38 2.98
C SER A 29 -17.20 -3.73 3.57
N HIS A 30 -16.08 -4.31 3.12
CA HIS A 30 -15.59 -5.63 3.52
C HIS A 30 -14.46 -5.55 4.56
N GLY A 31 -14.19 -4.35 5.08
CA GLY A 31 -13.12 -4.11 6.04
C GLY A 31 -11.73 -4.24 5.39
N GLY A 32 -11.62 -3.92 4.10
CA GLY A 32 -10.36 -3.66 3.43
C GLY A 32 -10.26 -2.21 2.99
N PHE A 33 -9.11 -1.85 2.42
CA PHE A 33 -8.88 -0.53 1.87
C PHE A 33 -7.96 -0.58 0.67
N TYR A 34 -8.21 0.31 -0.28
CA TYR A 34 -7.29 0.62 -1.36
C TYR A 34 -6.40 1.77 -0.95
N PHE A 35 -5.13 1.73 -1.37
CA PHE A 35 -4.25 2.88 -1.24
C PHE A 35 -3.28 2.98 -2.42
N THR A 36 -2.73 4.18 -2.62
CA THR A 36 -1.70 4.46 -3.63
C THR A 36 -0.32 4.56 -3.00
N ASP A 37 0.68 3.96 -3.62
CA ASP A 37 2.07 4.33 -3.45
C ASP A 37 2.50 5.13 -4.68
N THR A 38 2.96 6.35 -4.49
CA THR A 38 3.34 7.24 -5.60
C THR A 38 4.71 6.93 -6.20
N GLY A 39 5.46 6.00 -5.60
CA GLY A 39 6.79 5.64 -6.06
C GLY A 39 7.81 6.76 -5.85
N ARG A 40 8.97 6.63 -6.51
CA ARG A 40 10.07 7.60 -6.40
C ARG A 40 10.95 7.56 -7.64
N ALA A 41 11.40 8.73 -8.09
CA ALA A 41 12.47 8.85 -9.06
C ALA A 41 13.77 9.28 -8.37
N GLU A 42 14.88 8.61 -8.66
CA GLU A 42 16.22 8.96 -8.19
C GLU A 42 17.25 8.72 -9.30
N GLY A 43 17.71 9.82 -9.90
CA GLY A 43 18.62 9.78 -11.04
C GLY A 43 18.01 9.07 -12.24
N ARG A 44 18.58 7.92 -12.62
CA ARG A 44 18.09 7.08 -13.73
C ARG A 44 17.18 5.93 -13.27
N LEU A 45 16.95 5.79 -11.97
CA LEU A 45 16.06 4.79 -11.40
C LEU A 45 14.69 5.41 -11.14
N VAL A 46 13.64 4.70 -11.57
CA VAL A 46 12.25 5.09 -11.34
C VAL A 46 11.52 3.89 -10.77
N ASP A 47 11.02 4.05 -9.54
CA ASP A 47 9.93 3.24 -9.03
C ASP A 47 8.62 3.96 -9.37
N LEU A 48 7.77 3.28 -10.13
CA LEU A 48 6.48 3.82 -10.57
C LEU A 48 5.44 3.84 -9.43
N GLY A 49 5.76 3.26 -8.27
CA GLY A 49 4.78 3.04 -7.21
C GLY A 49 3.74 2.03 -7.65
N GLY A 50 2.52 2.13 -7.14
CA GLY A 50 1.39 1.33 -7.61
C GLY A 50 0.11 1.52 -6.79
N SER A 51 -0.92 0.77 -7.15
CA SER A 51 -2.16 0.67 -6.38
C SER A 51 -2.20 -0.65 -5.62
N TYR A 52 -2.68 -0.59 -4.37
CA TYR A 52 -2.70 -1.71 -3.45
C TYR A 52 -4.08 -1.87 -2.84
N TYR A 53 -4.44 -3.11 -2.51
CA TYR A 53 -5.55 -3.44 -1.63
C TYR A 53 -4.99 -4.14 -0.39
N ALA A 54 -5.47 -3.76 0.80
CA ALA A 54 -5.00 -4.32 2.05
C ALA A 54 -6.11 -4.48 3.09
N LYS A 55 -5.89 -5.33 4.09
CA LYS A 55 -6.80 -5.57 5.21
C LYS A 55 -6.39 -4.76 6.43
N SER A 56 -7.36 -4.18 7.13
CA SER A 56 -7.13 -3.33 8.31
C SER A 56 -6.67 -4.08 9.56
N ASP A 57 -6.75 -5.41 9.53
CA ASP A 57 -6.28 -6.33 10.58
C ASP A 57 -4.88 -6.89 10.30
N ASP A 58 -4.14 -6.27 9.36
CA ASP A 58 -2.80 -6.70 8.93
C ASP A 58 -2.73 -8.08 8.24
N SER A 59 -3.88 -8.70 7.94
CA SER A 59 -3.88 -10.09 7.44
C SER A 59 -3.46 -10.24 5.97
N ALA A 60 -3.50 -9.18 5.17
CA ALA A 60 -3.15 -9.27 3.75
C ALA A 60 -2.93 -7.89 3.08
N ILE A 61 -1.94 -7.84 2.20
CA ILE A 61 -1.71 -6.76 1.24
C ILE A 61 -1.43 -7.35 -0.15
N VAL A 62 -1.99 -6.75 -1.19
CA VAL A 62 -1.75 -7.14 -2.59
C VAL A 62 -1.68 -5.91 -3.49
N ARG A 63 -0.77 -5.94 -4.46
CA ARG A 63 -0.67 -4.93 -5.52
C ARG A 63 -1.64 -5.25 -6.66
N VAL A 64 -2.52 -4.31 -7.02
CA VAL A 64 -3.68 -4.53 -7.92
C VAL A 64 -3.52 -3.99 -9.34
N ASP A 65 -2.41 -3.30 -9.64
CA ASP A 65 -2.12 -2.69 -10.95
C ASP A 65 -1.13 -3.49 -11.81
N SER A 66 -0.77 -4.71 -11.38
CA SER A 66 0.32 -5.47 -11.98
C SER A 66 -0.07 -6.12 -13.32
N PHE A 67 0.10 -5.36 -14.41
CA PHE A 67 0.27 -5.92 -15.75
C PHE A 67 1.69 -6.50 -15.86
N LYS A 68 1.83 -7.83 -15.84
CA LYS A 68 3.10 -8.48 -16.16
C LYS A 68 3.42 -8.24 -17.62
N MET A 69 4.53 -7.56 -17.91
CA MET A 69 5.11 -7.63 -19.26
C MET A 69 5.42 -9.11 -19.55
N PRO A 70 4.89 -9.70 -20.63
CA PRO A 70 5.33 -11.02 -21.05
C PRO A 70 6.83 -10.96 -21.36
N ALA A 71 7.55 -11.99 -20.92
CA ALA A 71 8.97 -12.21 -21.24
C ALA A 71 9.14 -12.46 -22.75
#